data_AF-A0AA40HBA3-F1
#
_entry.id   AF-A0AA40HBA3-F1
#
_cell.length_a   1.000
_cell.length_b   1.000
_cell.length_c   1.000
_cell.angle_alpha   90.00
_cell.angle_beta   90.00
_cell.angle_gamma   90.00
#
_symmetry.space_group_name_H-M   'P 1'
#
loop_
_entity.id
_entity.type
_entity.pdbx_description
1 polymer ?
#
loop_
_entity_poly.entity_id
_entity_poly.type
_entity_poly.pdbx_seq_one_letter_code
_entity_poly.pdbx_strand_id
1 'polypeptide(L)'
;MSSAPHGLSGGSAAWARPRAECRLWASPERPLQSHPVIGSSLLFIHDKKEQAKVWMIDFGKTTPLPEGQTLQHDVPWQEGNREDGYLSGLNNLIDILTEMCPGPSAPVA
;
A
#
# COMPACT_ATOMS: atom_id res chain seq x y z
N MET A 1 -37.40 -16.35 17.68
CA MET A 1 -36.83 -15.48 16.62
C MET A 1 -35.89 -14.51 17.31
N SER A 2 -34.61 -14.88 17.43
CA SER A 2 -33.60 -14.04 18.09
C SER A 2 -32.88 -13.25 17.03
N SER A 3 -33.09 -11.94 17.02
CA SER A 3 -32.31 -10.97 16.26
C SER A 3 -30.86 -11.02 16.75
N ALA A 4 -29.92 -11.29 15.85
CA ALA A 4 -28.50 -11.08 16.10
C ALA A 4 -28.21 -9.57 16.11
N PRO A 5 -27.28 -9.08 16.95
CA PRO A 5 -26.91 -7.69 16.93
C PRO A 5 -26.15 -7.40 15.63
N HIS A 6 -26.55 -6.35 14.92
CA HIS A 6 -25.73 -5.74 13.87
C HIS A 6 -24.52 -5.07 14.52
N GLY A 7 -23.54 -5.89 14.91
CA GLY A 7 -22.23 -5.45 15.34
C GLY A 7 -21.37 -5.15 14.12
N LEU A 8 -20.96 -3.90 13.99
CA LEU A 8 -19.85 -3.47 13.14
C LEU A 8 -18.54 -4.11 13.66
N SER A 9 -18.30 -5.39 13.36
CA SER A 9 -17.05 -6.08 13.72
C SER A 9 -16.16 -6.45 12.52
N GLY A 10 -16.61 -6.17 11.29
CA GLY A 10 -16.00 -6.68 10.06
C GLY A 10 -14.88 -5.84 9.42
N GLY A 11 -14.61 -4.64 9.93
CA GLY A 11 -13.73 -3.69 9.25
C GLY A 11 -12.23 -4.02 9.32
N SER A 12 -11.75 -4.65 10.40
CA SER A 12 -10.30 -4.72 10.66
C SER A 12 -9.59 -5.91 9.96
N ALA A 13 -10.25 -7.07 9.86
CA ALA A 13 -9.60 -8.29 9.35
C ALA A 13 -9.42 -8.28 7.82
N ALA A 14 -10.42 -7.82 7.07
CA ALA A 14 -10.39 -7.78 5.60
C ALA A 14 -9.16 -7.03 5.06
N TRP A 15 -8.85 -5.89 5.69
CA TRP A 15 -7.77 -4.98 5.28
C TRP A 15 -6.39 -5.38 5.80
N ALA A 16 -6.29 -6.40 6.67
CA ALA A 16 -5.01 -6.87 7.19
C ALA A 16 -4.10 -7.39 6.06
N ARG A 17 -4.65 -8.11 5.09
CA ARG A 17 -3.89 -8.66 3.97
C ARG A 17 -3.44 -7.59 2.97
N PRO A 18 -4.31 -6.70 2.45
CA PRO A 18 -3.87 -5.56 1.64
C PRO A 18 -2.82 -4.68 2.34
N ARG A 19 -2.97 -4.42 3.64
CA ARG A 19 -1.96 -3.68 4.42
C ARG A 19 -0.61 -4.40 4.44
N ALA A 20 -0.61 -5.73 4.61
CA ALA A 20 0.62 -6.52 4.55
C ALA A 20 1.23 -6.53 3.15
N GLU A 21 0.42 -6.63 2.10
CA GLU A 21 0.87 -6.53 0.69
C GLU A 21 1.50 -5.16 0.40
N CYS A 22 0.90 -4.06 0.87
CA CYS A 22 1.49 -2.73 0.78
C CYS A 22 2.84 -2.65 1.51
N ARG A 23 3.01 -3.30 2.67
CA ARG A 23 4.30 -3.36 3.38
C ARG A 23 5.35 -4.19 2.63
N LEU A 24 4.94 -5.28 1.98
CA LEU A 24 5.83 -6.08 1.13
C LEU A 24 6.30 -5.30 -0.07
N TRP A 25 5.42 -4.46 -0.64
CA TRP A 25 5.87 -3.45 -1.56
C TRP A 25 6.87 -2.60 -0.80
N ALA A 26 6.53 -1.84 0.25
CA ALA A 26 7.43 -0.92 0.98
C ALA A 26 8.84 -1.44 1.39
N SER A 27 9.12 -2.74 1.29
CA SER A 27 10.42 -3.39 1.51
C SER A 27 11.57 -2.85 0.62
N PRO A 28 12.83 -2.91 1.12
CA PRO A 28 14.04 -2.58 0.36
C PRO A 28 14.42 -3.58 -0.75
N GLU A 29 13.96 -4.84 -0.70
CA GLU A 29 14.32 -5.91 -1.67
C GLU A 29 13.47 -5.87 -2.96
N ARG A 30 13.05 -4.68 -3.41
CA ARG A 30 11.96 -4.54 -4.40
C ARG A 30 12.43 -4.53 -5.87
N PRO A 31 11.64 -5.06 -6.82
CA PRO A 31 11.98 -5.06 -8.25
C PRO A 31 11.94 -3.69 -8.96
N LEU A 32 11.37 -2.65 -8.33
CA LEU A 32 11.07 -1.37 -9.00
C LEU A 32 12.13 -0.28 -8.80
N GLN A 33 13.23 -0.56 -8.10
CA GLN A 33 14.25 0.45 -7.79
C GLN A 33 14.84 1.15 -9.03
N SER A 34 14.85 0.47 -10.18
CA SER A 34 15.36 1.02 -11.44
C SER A 34 14.27 1.66 -12.32
N HIS A 35 13.07 1.91 -11.80
CA HIS A 35 11.95 2.45 -12.57
C HIS A 35 11.19 3.52 -11.77
N PRO A 36 11.06 4.78 -12.25
CA PRO A 36 10.13 5.73 -11.67
C PRO A 36 8.69 5.25 -11.87
N VAL A 37 7.93 5.21 -10.78
CA VAL A 37 6.57 4.67 -10.68
C VAL A 37 5.56 5.82 -10.80
N ILE A 38 5.62 6.54 -11.93
CA ILE A 38 4.82 7.76 -12.17
C ILE A 38 3.50 7.41 -12.84
N GLY A 39 2.40 7.98 -12.33
CA GLY A 39 1.07 7.85 -12.93
C GLY A 39 0.42 6.47 -12.79
N SER A 40 1.06 5.55 -12.07
CA SER A 40 0.46 4.28 -11.64
C SER A 40 -0.55 4.49 -10.52
N SER A 41 -1.39 3.50 -10.27
CA SER A 41 -2.35 3.50 -9.17
C SER A 41 -2.29 2.21 -8.35
N LEU A 42 -2.79 2.29 -7.12
CA LEU A 42 -3.17 1.11 -6.33
C LEU A 42 -4.67 0.87 -6.46
N LEU A 43 -5.03 -0.30 -6.99
CA LEU A 43 -6.42 -0.73 -7.10
C LEU A 43 -6.79 -1.62 -5.92
N PHE A 44 -7.61 -1.09 -5.02
CA PHE A 44 -8.21 -1.85 -3.94
C PHE A 44 -9.56 -2.41 -4.39
N ILE A 45 -9.73 -3.72 -4.25
CA ILE A 45 -11.02 -4.39 -4.50
C ILE A 45 -11.40 -5.14 -3.24
N HIS A 46 -12.64 -4.92 -2.80
CA HIS A 46 -13.22 -5.66 -1.69
C HIS A 46 -14.66 -6.08 -2.00
N ASP A 47 -15.15 -7.09 -1.29
CA ASP A 47 -16.53 -7.57 -1.42
C ASP A 47 -17.28 -7.60 -0.08
N LYS A 48 -18.55 -7.97 -0.12
CA LYS A 48 -19.40 -8.11 1.08
C LYS A 48 -19.02 -9.31 1.96
N LYS A 49 -18.13 -10.19 1.50
CA LYS A 49 -17.61 -11.36 2.22
C LYS A 49 -16.28 -11.06 2.91
N GLU A 50 -15.95 -9.78 3.08
CA GLU A 50 -14.74 -9.31 3.76
C GLU A 50 -13.44 -9.78 3.08
N GLN A 51 -13.51 -10.11 1.78
CA GLN A 51 -12.31 -10.33 0.99
C GLN A 51 -11.81 -9.00 0.47
N ALA A 52 -10.52 -8.71 0.65
CA ALA A 52 -9.89 -7.54 0.07
C ALA A 52 -8.52 -7.88 -0.54
N LYS A 53 -8.22 -7.22 -1.66
CA LYS A 53 -6.96 -7.35 -2.40
C LYS A 53 -6.50 -5.98 -2.89
N VAL A 54 -5.20 -5.83 -3.07
CA VAL A 54 -4.60 -4.64 -3.67
C VAL A 54 -3.70 -5.05 -4.83
N TRP A 55 -3.70 -4.27 -5.91
CA TRP A 55 -2.79 -4.43 -7.05
C TRP A 55 -2.20 -3.09 -7.46
N MET A 56 -0.97 -3.12 -7.96
CA MET A 56 -0.41 -2.00 -8.72
C MET A 56 -0.89 -2.09 -10.17
N ILE A 57 -1.37 -0.99 -10.73
CA ILE A 57 -1.87 -0.88 -12.11
C ILE A 57 -1.29 0.36 -12.82
N ASP A 58 -1.52 0.47 -14.12
CA ASP A 58 -1.20 1.63 -14.96
C ASP A 58 0.30 1.98 -15.09
N PHE A 59 1.12 1.01 -15.52
CA PHE A 59 2.57 1.18 -15.73
C PHE A 59 2.95 1.88 -17.06
N GLY A 60 2.01 2.52 -17.76
CA GLY A 60 2.25 3.09 -19.09
C GLY A 60 3.32 4.19 -19.14
N LYS A 61 3.69 4.77 -17.99
CA LYS A 61 4.75 5.78 -17.83
C LYS A 61 5.93 5.30 -16.99
N THR A 62 5.93 4.03 -16.58
CA THR A 62 7.00 3.42 -15.79
C THR A 62 8.08 2.90 -16.72
N THR A 63 9.05 3.76 -17.05
CA THR A 63 10.14 3.44 -17.97
C THR A 63 11.45 3.20 -17.23
N PRO A 64 12.26 2.20 -17.61
CA PRO A 64 13.52 1.93 -16.91
C PRO A 64 14.46 3.14 -16.92
N LEU A 65 15.16 3.32 -15.82
CA LEU A 65 16.29 4.23 -15.71
C LEU A 65 17.48 3.75 -16.56
N PRO A 66 18.45 4.62 -16.83
CA PRO A 66 19.76 4.20 -17.34
C PRO A 66 20.38 3.12 -16.46
N GLU A 67 21.18 2.26 -17.08
CA GLU A 67 21.81 1.13 -16.41
C GLU A 67 22.61 1.55 -15.16
N GLY A 68 22.46 0.80 -14.08
CA GLY A 68 23.14 1.05 -12.81
C GLY A 68 22.56 2.16 -11.94
N GLN A 69 21.49 2.84 -12.38
CA GLN A 69 20.79 3.84 -11.56
C GLN A 69 19.64 3.22 -10.76
N THR A 70 19.43 3.72 -9.55
CA THR A 70 18.31 3.37 -8.68
C THR A 70 17.66 4.63 -8.08
N LEU A 71 16.41 4.49 -7.66
CA LEU A 71 15.65 5.48 -6.91
C LEU A 71 15.40 4.97 -5.49
N GLN A 72 15.31 5.91 -4.56
CA GLN A 72 14.92 5.62 -3.18
C GLN A 72 13.40 5.62 -3.00
N HIS A 73 12.68 6.36 -3.84
CA HIS A 73 11.22 6.51 -3.87
C HIS A 73 10.59 7.11 -2.59
N ASP A 74 11.38 7.41 -1.57
CA ASP A 74 10.96 8.02 -0.30
C ASP A 74 11.56 9.41 -0.04
N VAL A 75 12.39 9.91 -0.98
CA VAL A 75 12.97 11.25 -0.91
C VAL A 75 12.19 12.25 -1.80
N PRO A 76 12.22 13.56 -1.49
CA PRO A 76 11.52 14.55 -2.29
C PRO A 76 12.03 14.60 -3.74
N TRP A 77 11.09 14.69 -4.68
CA TRP A 77 11.40 15.01 -6.07
C TRP A 77 12.10 16.36 -6.18
N GLN A 78 13.14 16.39 -7.00
CA GLN A 78 13.83 17.60 -7.44
C GLN A 78 14.10 17.46 -8.94
N GLU A 79 14.10 18.58 -9.66
CA GLU A 79 14.42 18.54 -11.08
C GLU A 79 15.79 17.88 -11.30
N GLY A 80 15.80 16.81 -12.10
CA GLY A 80 17.00 16.02 -12.40
C GLY A 80 17.18 14.72 -11.58
N ASN A 81 16.60 14.59 -10.38
CA ASN A 81 16.80 13.40 -9.54
C ASN A 81 15.88 12.21 -9.90
N ARG A 82 14.77 12.48 -10.62
CA ARG A 82 13.79 11.49 -11.10
C ARG A 82 13.02 10.72 -10.02
N GLU A 83 13.11 11.17 -8.78
CA GLU A 83 12.37 10.58 -7.66
C GLU A 83 10.87 10.81 -7.82
N ASP A 84 10.06 9.86 -7.37
CA ASP A 84 8.62 9.86 -7.62
C ASP A 84 7.77 9.93 -6.34
N GLY A 85 8.39 9.76 -5.17
CA GLY A 85 7.71 9.76 -3.88
C GLY A 85 6.74 8.59 -3.69
N TYR A 86 6.86 7.51 -4.48
CA TYR A 86 5.93 6.38 -4.44
C TYR A 86 5.88 5.74 -3.04
N LEU A 87 7.01 5.61 -2.34
CA LEU A 87 7.06 5.06 -0.99
C LEU A 87 6.59 6.03 0.06
N SER A 88 6.86 7.32 -0.11
CA SER A 88 6.28 8.34 0.77
C SER A 88 4.75 8.25 0.73
N GLY A 89 4.16 8.16 -0.47
CA GLY A 89 2.72 7.97 -0.64
C GLY A 89 2.21 6.65 -0.05
N LEU A 90 2.91 5.54 -0.31
CA LEU A 90 2.55 4.22 0.19
C LEU A 90 2.61 4.11 1.72
N ASN A 91 3.65 4.69 2.34
CA ASN A 91 3.79 4.73 3.79
C ASN A 91 2.67 5.56 4.42
N ASN A 92 2.39 6.75 3.88
CA ASN A 92 1.25 7.56 4.32
C ASN A 92 -0.07 6.78 4.22
N LEU A 93 -0.28 6.03 3.14
CA LEU A 93 -1.47 5.21 2.96
C LEU A 93 -1.55 4.06 3.98
N ILE A 94 -0.42 3.39 4.26
CA ILE A 94 -0.34 2.36 5.30
C ILE A 94 -0.67 2.93 6.68
N ASP A 95 -0.19 4.13 6.99
CA ASP A 95 -0.45 4.80 8.26
C ASP A 95 -1.93 5.15 8.40
N ILE A 96 -2.54 5.74 7.38
CA ILE A 96 -3.98 6.02 7.31
C ILE A 96 -4.81 4.74 7.49
N LEU A 97 -4.46 3.65 6.79
CA LEU A 97 -5.13 2.36 6.93
C LEU A 97 -4.93 1.73 8.32
N THR A 98 -3.80 2.01 8.98
CA THR A 98 -3.51 1.53 10.33
C THR A 98 -4.32 2.30 11.36
N GLU A 99 -4.46 3.61 11.19
CA GLU A 99 -5.29 4.47 12.06
C GLU A 99 -6.77 4.15 11.93
N MET A 100 -7.29 3.97 10.70
CA MET A 100 -8.70 3.66 10.47
C MET A 100 -9.09 2.24 10.88
N CYS A 101 -8.14 1.32 10.84
CA CYS A 101 -8.34 -0.11 11.15
C CYS A 101 -7.21 -0.61 12.04
N PRO A 102 -7.17 -0.19 13.31
CA PRO A 102 -6.20 -0.70 14.25
C PRO A 102 -6.39 -2.22 14.32
N GLY A 103 -5.26 -2.94 14.28
CA GLY A 103 -5.28 -4.38 14.50
C GLY A 103 -5.87 -4.70 15.89
N PRO A 104 -6.20 -5.97 16.19
CA PRO A 104 -6.59 -6.33 17.54
C PRO A 104 -5.52 -5.81 18.50
N SER A 105 -5.92 -4.96 19.45
CA SER A 105 -5.05 -4.50 20.53
C SER A 105 -4.44 -5.74 21.17
N ALA A 106 -3.10 -5.83 21.20
CA ALA A 106 -2.43 -6.91 21.93
C ALA A 106 -3.03 -6.97 23.35
N PRO A 107 -3.34 -8.17 23.88
CA PRO A 107 -3.82 -8.26 25.25
C PRO A 107 -2.76 -7.64 26.15
N VAL A 108 -3.17 -6.61 26.89
CA VAL A 108 -2.36 -6.07 27.98
C VAL A 108 -2.25 -7.21 29.00
N ALA A 109 -1.02 -7.68 29.21
CA ALA A 109 -0.70 -8.72 30.18
C ALA A 109 -1.05 -8.30 31.61
#